data_AF-A0A6B3EW73-F1
#
_entry.id   AF-A0A6B3EW73-F1
#
_cell.length_a   1.000
_cell.length_b   1.000
_cell.length_c   1.000
_cell.angle_alpha   90.00
_cell.angle_beta   90.00
_cell.angle_gamma   90.00
#
_symmetry.space_group_name_H-M   'P 1'
#
loop_
_entity.id
_entity.type
_entity.pdbx_description
1 polymer ?
#
loop_
_entity_poly.entity_id
_entity_poly.type
_entity_poly.pdbx_seq_one_letter_code
_entity_poly.pdbx_strand_id
1 'polypeptide(L)' 'GPLPVGWTPYEGHGPGVELLGEPRTALELGAGEGREAAWLARSGVRVTGVDVSAVQVARARRWWADVRGLDFVCADV' A
#
# COMPACT_ATOMS: atom_id res chain seq x y z
N GLY A 1 6.36 14.88 -7.90
CA GLY A 1 6.29 13.42 -8.08
C GLY A 1 5.71 12.79 -6.84
N PRO A 2 5.24 11.54 -6.85
CA PRO A 2 4.88 10.84 -5.62
C PRO A 2 6.10 10.79 -4.69
N LEU A 3 5.87 11.01 -3.39
CA LEU A 3 6.89 10.83 -2.37
C LEU A 3 7.32 9.35 -2.32
N PRO A 4 8.60 9.04 -2.04
CA PRO A 4 9.05 7.67 -1.82
C PRO A 4 8.19 6.97 -0.75
N VAL A 5 8.12 5.64 -0.84
CA VAL A 5 7.52 4.82 0.23
C VAL A 5 8.21 5.11 1.56
N GLY A 6 7.42 5.34 2.60
CA GLY A 6 7.89 5.44 3.98
C GLY A 6 7.22 4.39 4.84
N TRP A 7 8.01 3.51 5.47
CA TRP A 7 7.48 2.46 6.34
C TRP A 7 7.19 2.93 7.77
N THR A 8 7.61 4.14 8.08
CA THR A 8 7.47 4.73 9.40
C THR A 8 6.91 6.14 9.27
N PRO A 9 6.29 6.68 10.33
CA PRO A 9 5.78 8.06 10.33
C PRO A 9 6.90 9.13 10.31
N TYR A 10 8.17 8.73 10.44
CA TYR A 10 9.31 9.64 10.45
C TYR A 10 9.98 9.65 9.08
N GLU A 11 10.11 10.84 8.49
CA GLU A 11 10.77 11.01 7.20
C GLU A 11 12.22 10.51 7.25
N GLY A 12 12.62 9.73 6.24
CA GLY A 12 13.96 9.15 6.13
C GLY A 12 14.25 7.98 7.09
N HIS A 13 13.26 7.50 7.84
CA HIS A 13 13.46 6.39 8.77
C HIS A 13 12.88 5.06 8.26
N GLY A 14 13.68 4.01 8.46
CA GLY A 14 13.42 2.65 8.02
C GLY A 14 14.36 2.26 6.88
N PRO A 15 14.51 0.95 6.62
CA PRO A 15 15.07 0.50 5.35
C PRO A 15 14.21 1.05 4.21
N GLY A 16 14.78 1.40 3.07
CA GLY A 16 13.96 1.77 1.91
C GLY A 16 13.31 0.54 1.26
N VAL A 17 12.83 0.74 0.03
CA VAL A 17 12.18 -0.32 -0.76
C VAL A 17 13.16 -1.41 -1.22
N GLU A 18 14.46 -1.19 -1.08
CA GLU A 18 15.51 -2.16 -1.42
C GLU A 18 15.37 -3.50 -0.69
N LEU A 19 14.76 -3.51 0.50
CA LEU A 19 14.49 -4.75 1.23
C LEU A 19 13.49 -5.67 0.53
N LEU A 20 12.66 -5.13 -0.36
CA LEU A 20 11.63 -5.90 -1.04
C LEU A 20 12.18 -6.69 -2.24
N GLY A 21 13.36 -6.32 -2.77
CA GLY A 21 13.85 -6.86 -4.03
C GLY A 21 12.88 -6.58 -5.19
N GLU A 22 12.54 -7.61 -5.95
CA GLU A 22 11.60 -7.55 -7.10
C GLU A 22 10.38 -8.46 -6.86
N PRO A 23 9.48 -8.12 -5.92
CA PRO A 23 8.37 -8.98 -5.59
C PRO A 23 7.31 -8.95 -6.71
N ARG A 24 6.70 -10.10 -6.99
CA ARG A 24 5.53 -10.16 -7.88
C ARG A 24 4.22 -9.79 -7.17
N THR A 25 4.19 -10.00 -5.85
CA THR A 25 3.01 -9.79 -5.01
C THR A 25 3.39 -9.24 -3.64
N ALA A 26 2.51 -8.45 -3.03
CA ALA A 26 2.68 -7.96 -1.66
C ALA A 26 1.35 -7.91 -0.90
N LEU A 27 1.44 -8.03 0.43
CA LEU A 27 0.37 -7.82 1.38
C LEU A 27 0.77 -6.67 2.31
N GLU A 28 -0.07 -5.65 2.43
CA GLU A 28 0.16 -4.53 3.34
C GLU A 28 -0.84 -4.58 4.50
N LEU A 29 -0.33 -4.69 5.72
CA LEU A 29 -1.12 -4.77 6.95
C LEU A 29 -1.28 -3.37 7.56
N GLY A 30 -2.50 -2.98 7.90
CA GLY A 30 -2.79 -1.62 8.37
C GLY A 30 -2.61 -0.59 7.25
N ALA A 31 -3.11 -0.92 6.05
CA ALA A 31 -2.84 -0.14 4.82
C ALA A 31 -3.42 1.28 4.84
N GLY A 32 -4.32 1.60 5.78
CA GLY A 32 -4.95 2.90 5.89
C GLY A 32 -5.62 3.33 4.57
N GLU A 33 -5.28 4.53 4.10
CA GLU A 33 -5.81 5.05 2.83
C GLU A 33 -5.04 4.53 1.60
N GLY A 34 -4.08 3.61 1.78
CA GLY A 34 -3.47 2.81 0.72
C GLY A 34 -2.37 3.49 -0.07
N ARG A 35 -1.72 4.53 0.47
CA ARG A 35 -0.68 5.29 -0.24
C ARG A 35 0.51 4.42 -0.66
N GLU A 36 1.03 3.61 0.25
CA GLU A 36 2.21 2.79 -0.03
C GLU A 36 1.85 1.57 -0.88
N ALA A 37 0.69 0.97 -0.65
CA ALA A 37 0.12 -0.07 -1.49
C ALA A 37 -0.03 0.39 -2.95
N ALA A 38 -0.49 1.63 -3.17
CA ALA A 38 -0.63 2.21 -4.49
C ALA A 38 0.72 2.53 -5.14
N TRP A 39 1.71 2.99 -4.36
CA TRP A 39 3.07 3.18 -4.85
C TRP A 39 3.65 1.86 -5.36
N LEU A 40 3.50 0.78 -4.59
CA LEU A 40 4.02 -0.54 -4.91
C LEU A 40 3.25 -1.19 -6.07
N ALA A 41 1.94 -0.96 -6.18
CA ALA A 41 1.17 -1.43 -7.33
C ALA A 41 1.61 -0.75 -8.64
N ARG A 42 1.92 0.54 -8.58
CA ARG A 42 2.43 1.31 -9.73
C ARG A 42 3.83 0.88 -10.16
N SER A 43 4.61 0.22 -9.31
CA SER A 43 5.89 -0.39 -9.69
C SER A 43 5.74 -1.80 -10.31
N GLY A 44 4.50 -2.28 -10.52
CA GLY A 44 4.21 -3.55 -11.19
C GLY A 44 3.94 -4.73 -10.27
N VAL A 45 3.90 -4.49 -8.95
CA VAL A 45 3.58 -5.51 -7.94
C VAL A 45 2.07 -5.68 -7.83
N ARG A 46 1.55 -6.90 -7.69
CA ARG A 46 0.14 -7.08 -7.28
C ARG A 46 0.00 -6.95 -5.77
N VAL A 47 -0.75 -5.98 -5.30
CA VAL A 47 -0.85 -5.63 -3.88
C VAL A 47 -2.26 -5.87 -3.36
N THR A 48 -2.35 -6.46 -2.17
CA THR A 48 -3.58 -6.45 -1.35
C THR A 48 -3.31 -5.65 -0.09
N GLY A 49 -4.04 -4.56 0.12
CA GLY A 49 -4.02 -3.82 1.38
C GLY A 49 -5.10 -4.33 2.33
N VAL A 50 -4.76 -4.54 3.60
CA VAL A 50 -5.72 -4.95 4.64
C VAL A 50 -5.77 -3.88 5.72
N ASP A 51 -6.97 -3.45 6.09
CA ASP A 51 -7.20 -2.54 7.20
C ASP A 51 -8.49 -2.93 7.94
N VAL A 52 -8.48 -2.82 9.27
CA VAL A 52 -9.67 -3.10 10.10
C VAL A 52 -10.76 -2.04 9.94
N SER A 53 -10.39 -0.84 9.49
CA SER A 53 -11.30 0.28 9.31
C SER A 53 -11.96 0.23 7.93
N ALA A 54 -13.25 -0.10 7.90
CA ALA A 54 -14.06 -0.03 6.68
C ALA A 54 -14.05 1.37 6.04
N VAL A 55 -13.90 2.43 6.85
CA VAL A 55 -13.78 3.82 6.35
C VAL A 55 -12.48 4.00 5.57
N GLN A 56 -11.36 3.49 6.08
CA GLN A 56 -10.06 3.58 5.42
C GLN A 56 -10.07 2.78 4.10
N VAL A 57 -10.60 1.55 4.13
CA VAL A 57 -10.75 0.71 2.93
C VAL A 57 -11.63 1.39 1.86
N ALA A 58 -12.73 2.03 2.26
CA ALA A 58 -13.59 2.75 1.32
C ALA A 58 -12.87 3.96 0.68
N ARG A 59 -12.09 4.72 1.46
CA ARG A 59 -11.26 5.82 0.95
C ARG A 59 -10.20 5.31 -0.02
N ALA A 60 -9.48 4.26 0.37
CA ALA A 60 -8.41 3.67 -0.44
C ALA A 60 -8.94 3.18 -1.80
N ARG A 61 -10.05 2.42 -1.81
CA ARG A 61 -10.70 1.97 -3.05
C ARG A 61 -11.15 3.13 -3.93
N ARG A 62 -11.64 4.23 -3.35
CA ARG A 62 -12.06 5.41 -4.10
C ARG A 62 -10.87 6.16 -4.70
N TRP A 63 -9.80 6.35 -3.93
CA TRP A 63 -8.64 7.13 -4.36
C TRP A 63 -7.78 6.43 -5.40
N TRP A 64 -7.72 5.09 -5.33
CA TRP A 64 -6.85 4.29 -6.20
C TRP A 64 -7.62 3.40 -7.16
N ALA A 65 -8.87 3.76 -7.49
CA ALA A 65 -9.76 2.97 -8.36
C ALA A 65 -9.17 2.71 -9.77
N ASP A 66 -8.25 3.57 -10.22
CA ASP A 66 -7.57 3.49 -11.51
C ASP A 66 -6.24 2.71 -11.46
N VAL A 67 -5.75 2.39 -10.26
CA VAL A 67 -4.48 1.68 -10.08
C VAL A 67 -4.69 0.18 -10.32
N ARG A 68 -4.11 -0.33 -11.42
CA ARG A 68 -4.15 -1.76 -11.75
C ARG A 68 -3.32 -2.57 -10.75
N GLY A 69 -3.76 -3.79 -10.47
CA GLY A 69 -3.03 -4.71 -9.60
C GLY A 69 -3.15 -4.40 -8.11
N LEU A 70 -4.02 -3.47 -7.71
CA LEU A 70 -4.26 -3.09 -6.33
C LEU A 70 -5.70 -3.43 -5.92
N ASP A 71 -5.85 -4.07 -4.76
CA ASP A 71 -7.14 -4.25 -4.10
C ASP A 71 -7.00 -4.03 -2.58
N PHE A 72 -8.14 -3.81 -1.91
CA PHE A 72 -8.20 -3.59 -0.48
C PHE A 72 -9.25 -4.51 0.16
N VAL A 73 -8.95 -5.05 1.34
CA VAL A 73 -9.85 -5.90 2.12
C VAL A 73 -10.05 -5.29 3.51
N CYS A 74 -11.30 -5.23 3.95
CA CYS A 74 -11.62 -4.88 5.35
C CYS A 74 -11.60 -6.17 6.17
N ALA A 75 -10.56 -6.36 6.97
CA ALA A 75 -10.38 -7.56 7.78
C ALA A 75 -9.55 -7.26 9.03
N ASP A 76 -9.77 -8.09 10.05
CA ASP A 76 -8.82 -8.28 11.15
C ASP A 76 -7.80 -9.35 10.76
N VAL A 77 -6.57 -9.25 11.25
CA VAL A 77 -5.41 -10.06 10.83
C VAL A 77 -4.75 -10.78 12.00
#